data_AF-A0A317EDK2-F1
#
_entry.id   AF-A0A317EDK2-F1
#
_cell.length_a   1.000
_cell.length_b   1.000
_cell.length_c   1.000
_cell.angle_alpha   90.00
_cell.angle_beta   90.00
_cell.angle_gamma   90.00
#
_symmetry.space_group_name_H-M   'P 1'
#
loop_
_entity.id
_entity.type
_entity.pdbx_description
1 polymer ?
#
loop_
_entity_poly.entity_id
_entity_poly.type
_entity_poly.pdbx_seq_one_letter_code
_entity_poly.pdbx_strand_id
1 'polypeptide(L)'
;MLAGPALGTERLHLPEPLRAAIAAVCPDCATRGVIACGDADVRPGKAYLERARLGTPPRAYLMRWPLGDRDIRQLSETLPQAAAEAAIAKAFADAPLIALDAGGGARALPPPAASVAIPPGLHACLADPAKPWGCCAGDCRTGECCEKSLGSHRISLRWLDPDTNETLRFRWSRSGSTMLTRKTADGGETQYFCLVWGPLRLD
;
A
#
# COMPACT_ATOMS: atom_id res chain seq x y z
N MET A 1 0.13 20.98 0.03
CA MET A 1 0.11 19.79 -0.85
C MET A 1 1.39 19.02 -0.56
N LEU A 2 1.32 17.77 -0.09
CA LEU A 2 2.53 16.98 0.21
C LEU A 2 3.26 16.69 -1.10
N ALA A 3 4.58 16.93 -1.15
CA ALA A 3 5.39 16.49 -2.29
C ALA A 3 5.33 14.96 -2.31
N GLY A 4 4.69 14.39 -3.34
CA GLY A 4 4.53 12.93 -3.42
C GLY A 4 5.87 12.20 -3.28
N PRO A 5 5.87 10.93 -2.85
CA PRO A 5 7.10 10.21 -2.60
C PRO A 5 7.91 10.07 -3.88
N ALA A 6 9.24 10.18 -3.76
CA ALA A 6 10.13 9.84 -4.86
C ALA A 6 9.92 8.38 -5.26
N LEU A 7 9.90 8.11 -6.57
CA LEU A 7 9.80 6.75 -7.09
C LEU A 7 10.95 5.89 -6.56
N GLY A 8 10.65 4.62 -6.25
CA GLY A 8 11.65 3.65 -5.87
C GLY A 8 12.58 3.30 -7.03
N THR A 9 13.71 2.67 -6.73
CA THR A 9 14.63 2.16 -7.76
C THR A 9 14.07 0.92 -8.46
N GLU A 10 13.22 0.16 -7.76
CA GLU A 10 12.65 -1.11 -8.20
C GLU A 10 11.50 -0.92 -9.20
N ARG A 11 11.43 -1.82 -10.19
CA ARG A 11 10.49 -1.76 -11.31
C ARG A 11 9.70 -3.06 -11.47
N LEU A 12 8.41 -2.95 -11.82
CA LEU A 12 7.63 -4.07 -12.36
C LEU A 12 7.81 -4.13 -13.88
N HIS A 13 8.33 -5.24 -14.38
CA HIS A 13 8.52 -5.41 -15.82
C HIS A 13 7.23 -5.99 -16.42
N LEU A 14 6.25 -5.12 -16.64
CA LEU A 14 4.97 -5.49 -17.24
C LEU A 14 5.01 -5.38 -18.78
N PRO A 15 4.31 -6.24 -19.52
CA PRO A 15 4.14 -6.08 -20.97
C PRO A 15 3.49 -4.75 -21.32
N GLU A 16 3.87 -4.15 -22.46
CA GLU A 16 3.35 -2.84 -22.89
C GLU A 16 1.82 -2.75 -22.94
N PRO A 17 1.08 -3.75 -23.49
CA PRO A 17 -0.38 -3.68 -23.49
C PRO A 17 -0.98 -3.57 -22.08
N LEU A 18 -0.37 -4.25 -21.10
CA LEU A 18 -0.82 -4.22 -19.71
C LEU A 18 -0.49 -2.88 -19.05
N ARG A 19 0.68 -2.29 -19.34
CA ARG A 19 1.03 -0.93 -18.89
C ARG A 19 0.05 0.10 -19.42
N ALA A 20 -0.30 0.02 -20.70
CA ALA A 20 -1.28 0.90 -21.32
C ALA A 20 -2.67 0.74 -20.66
N ALA A 21 -3.10 -0.50 -20.39
CA ALA A 21 -4.35 -0.77 -19.69
C ALA A 21 -4.36 -0.20 -18.26
N ILE A 22 -3.25 -0.32 -17.53
CA ILE A 22 -3.09 0.27 -16.19
C ILE A 22 -3.13 1.80 -16.26
N ALA A 23 -2.42 2.41 -17.21
CA ALA A 23 -2.38 3.86 -17.38
C ALA A 23 -3.76 4.44 -17.72
N ALA A 24 -4.59 3.70 -18.46
CA ALA A 24 -5.96 4.11 -18.78
C ALA A 24 -6.87 4.21 -17.54
N VAL A 25 -6.67 3.34 -16.54
CA VAL A 25 -7.50 3.32 -15.32
C VAL A 25 -6.85 4.02 -14.12
N CYS A 26 -5.54 4.25 -14.18
CA CYS A 26 -4.76 4.98 -13.17
C CYS A 26 -3.62 5.76 -13.84
N PRO A 27 -3.90 6.94 -14.40
CA PRO A 27 -2.89 7.77 -15.06
C PRO A 27 -1.70 8.12 -14.13
N ASP A 28 -1.98 8.34 -12.85
CA ASP A 28 -0.98 8.70 -11.84
C ASP A 28 -0.10 7.51 -11.41
N CYS A 29 -0.44 6.27 -11.75
CA CYS A 29 0.32 5.10 -11.29
C CYS A 29 1.74 5.07 -11.87
N ALA A 30 1.97 5.66 -13.05
CA ALA A 30 3.30 5.75 -13.64
C ALA A 30 4.20 6.75 -12.88
N THR A 31 3.63 7.86 -12.41
CA THR A 31 4.39 8.94 -11.75
C THR A 31 4.52 8.76 -10.25
N ARG A 32 3.55 8.09 -9.62
CA ARG A 32 3.54 7.84 -8.18
C ARG A 32 3.98 6.43 -7.80
N GLY A 33 4.03 5.51 -8.76
CA GLY A 33 4.33 4.11 -8.54
C GLY A 33 3.20 3.35 -7.87
N VAL A 34 3.44 2.07 -7.62
CA VAL A 34 2.44 1.13 -7.10
C VAL A 34 2.98 0.27 -5.96
N ILE A 35 2.06 -0.23 -5.14
CA ILE A 35 2.24 -1.38 -4.26
C ILE A 35 1.79 -2.61 -5.04
N ALA A 36 2.65 -3.62 -5.12
CA ALA A 36 2.36 -4.85 -5.85
C ALA A 36 2.15 -6.01 -4.88
N CYS A 37 1.06 -6.77 -5.08
CA CYS A 37 0.72 -7.91 -4.24
C CYS A 37 0.83 -9.24 -5.02
N GLY A 38 1.27 -10.31 -4.36
CA GLY A 38 1.42 -11.66 -4.91
C GLY A 38 1.60 -12.74 -3.84
N ASP A 39 2.19 -13.88 -4.16
CA ASP A 39 2.47 -14.94 -3.19
C ASP A 39 3.55 -14.54 -2.17
N ALA A 40 3.90 -15.45 -1.26
CA ALA A 40 4.91 -15.21 -0.23
C ALA A 40 6.32 -14.91 -0.80
N ASP A 41 6.58 -15.31 -2.04
CA ASP A 41 7.84 -15.11 -2.76
C ASP A 41 7.77 -13.95 -3.77
N VAL A 42 6.73 -13.13 -3.73
CA VAL A 42 6.55 -12.00 -4.64
C VAL A 42 7.77 -11.06 -4.58
N ARG A 43 8.29 -10.71 -5.75
CA ARG A 43 9.47 -9.83 -5.92
C ARG A 43 9.20 -8.83 -7.04
N PRO A 44 9.88 -7.67 -7.02
CA PRO A 44 9.88 -6.78 -8.18
C PRO A 44 10.52 -7.45 -9.40
N GLY A 45 10.42 -6.83 -10.58
CA GLY A 45 11.05 -7.28 -11.82
C GLY A 45 10.14 -8.09 -12.75
N LYS A 46 10.76 -8.96 -13.57
CA LYS A 46 10.10 -9.74 -14.64
C LYS A 46 9.20 -10.87 -14.13
N ALA A 47 9.59 -11.50 -13.03
CA ALA A 47 8.88 -12.65 -12.47
C ALA A 47 7.61 -12.26 -11.68
N TYR A 48 7.32 -10.96 -11.52
CA TYR A 48 6.19 -10.50 -10.71
C TYR A 48 4.86 -11.17 -11.10
N LEU A 49 4.50 -11.18 -12.39
CA LEU A 49 3.21 -11.71 -12.84
C LEU A 49 3.03 -13.21 -12.60
N GLU A 50 4.11 -13.98 -12.58
CA GLU A 50 4.09 -15.42 -12.29
C GLU A 50 3.70 -15.69 -10.83
N ARG A 51 4.07 -14.77 -9.93
CA ARG A 51 3.84 -14.85 -8.48
C ARG A 51 2.60 -14.08 -8.03
N ALA A 52 2.13 -13.15 -8.83
CA ALA A 52 1.03 -12.25 -8.47
C ALA A 52 -0.36 -12.78 -8.78
N ARG A 53 -0.49 -13.67 -9.78
CA ARG A 53 -1.78 -14.17 -10.26
C ARG A 53 -2.25 -15.35 -9.41
N LEU A 54 -3.00 -15.07 -8.36
CA LEU A 54 -3.49 -16.06 -7.41
C LEU A 54 -5.02 -16.19 -7.43
N GLY A 55 -5.52 -17.28 -6.83
CA GLY A 55 -6.94 -17.57 -6.67
C GLY A 55 -7.63 -18.05 -7.95
N THR A 56 -8.96 -18.17 -7.89
CA THR A 56 -9.80 -18.57 -9.03
C THR A 56 -10.96 -17.57 -9.20
N PRO A 57 -11.10 -16.92 -10.37
CA PRO A 57 -10.12 -16.83 -11.45
C PRO A 57 -8.78 -16.21 -10.98
N PRO A 58 -7.64 -16.50 -11.64
CA PRO A 58 -6.35 -15.93 -11.28
C PRO A 58 -6.32 -14.41 -11.48
N ARG A 59 -5.97 -13.67 -10.43
CA ARG A 59 -5.85 -12.19 -10.44
C ARG A 59 -4.62 -11.72 -9.71
N ALA A 60 -4.01 -10.66 -10.23
CA ALA A 60 -2.99 -9.87 -9.54
C ALA A 60 -3.56 -8.51 -9.14
N TYR A 61 -2.97 -7.88 -8.13
CA TYR A 61 -3.45 -6.59 -7.61
C TYR A 61 -2.31 -5.59 -7.47
N LEU A 62 -2.56 -4.38 -7.97
CA LEU A 62 -1.71 -3.21 -7.82
C LEU A 62 -2.48 -2.09 -7.14
N MET A 63 -1.94 -1.47 -6.10
CA MET A 63 -2.53 -0.27 -5.50
C MET A 63 -1.66 0.94 -5.82
N ARG A 64 -2.24 2.06 -6.24
CA ARG A 64 -1.45 3.30 -6.39
C ARG A 64 -0.81 3.64 -5.06
N TRP A 65 0.46 4.00 -5.07
CA TRP A 65 1.15 4.40 -3.84
C TRP A 65 0.53 5.70 -3.25
N PRO A 66 -0.13 5.64 -2.08
CA PRO A 66 -0.86 6.79 -1.54
C PRO A 66 0.04 7.75 -0.77
N LEU A 67 0.81 7.20 0.18
CA LEU A 67 1.68 7.91 1.11
C LEU A 67 2.85 7.00 1.47
N GLY A 68 4.03 7.58 1.62
CA GLY A 68 5.17 6.95 2.25
C GLY A 68 5.28 7.28 3.73
N ASP A 69 6.27 6.68 4.36
CA ASP A 69 6.64 6.91 5.76
C ASP A 69 6.82 8.39 6.12
N ARG A 70 7.56 9.13 5.30
CA ARG A 70 7.82 10.56 5.50
C ARG A 70 6.54 11.40 5.47
N ASP A 71 5.58 11.02 4.64
CA ASP A 71 4.30 11.72 4.54
C ASP A 71 3.48 11.54 5.82
N ILE A 72 3.44 10.30 6.35
CA ILE A 72 2.74 9.98 7.60
C ILE A 72 3.38 10.73 8.77
N ARG A 73 4.72 10.79 8.81
CA ARG A 73 5.45 11.60 9.81
C ARG A 73 5.05 13.07 9.71
N GLN A 74 5.13 13.66 8.53
CA GLN A 74 4.81 15.07 8.32
C GLN A 74 3.37 15.39 8.73
N LEU A 75 2.41 14.50 8.43
CA LEU A 75 1.03 14.66 8.90
C LEU A 75 0.92 14.61 10.42
N SER A 76 1.71 13.77 11.09
CA SER A 76 1.73 13.68 12.56
C SER A 76 2.35 14.93 13.21
N GLU A 77 3.40 15.49 12.62
CA GLU A 77 4.05 16.73 13.08
C GLU A 77 3.17 17.98 12.90
N THR A 78 2.29 17.96 11.89
CA THR A 78 1.52 19.15 11.50
C THR A 78 0.09 19.17 11.99
N LEU A 79 -0.48 18.00 12.31
CA LEU A 79 -1.90 17.85 12.63
C LEU A 79 -2.11 17.16 13.98
N PRO A 80 -3.16 17.53 14.73
CA PRO A 80 -3.65 16.71 15.84
C PRO A 80 -3.98 15.29 15.38
N GLN A 81 -3.83 14.31 16.28
CA GLN A 81 -3.95 12.87 15.98
C GLN A 81 -5.16 12.52 15.11
N ALA A 82 -6.38 12.91 15.52
CA ALA A 82 -7.60 12.59 14.78
C ALA A 82 -7.61 13.20 13.36
N ALA A 83 -7.04 14.39 13.18
CA ALA A 83 -6.92 15.03 11.88
C ALA A 83 -5.84 14.36 11.00
N ALA A 84 -4.74 13.91 11.60
CA ALA A 84 -3.72 13.12 10.91
C ALA A 84 -4.30 11.77 10.43
N GLU A 85 -5.03 11.05 11.29
CA GLU A 85 -5.72 9.79 10.94
C GLU A 85 -6.71 9.99 9.80
N ALA A 86 -7.53 11.04 9.84
CA ALA A 86 -8.48 11.37 8.78
C ALA A 86 -7.79 11.72 7.45
N ALA A 87 -6.69 12.50 7.50
CA ALA A 87 -5.91 12.85 6.31
C ALA A 87 -5.27 11.61 5.66
N ILE A 88 -4.72 10.70 6.46
CA ILE A 88 -4.17 9.43 5.97
C ILE A 88 -5.29 8.56 5.39
N ALA A 89 -6.41 8.42 6.10
CA ALA A 89 -7.55 7.62 5.64
C ALA A 89 -8.05 8.13 4.28
N LYS A 90 -8.15 9.46 4.11
CA LYS A 90 -8.52 10.08 2.84
C LYS A 90 -7.53 9.76 1.72
N ALA A 91 -6.22 9.92 1.97
CA ALA A 91 -5.21 9.64 0.95
C ALA A 91 -5.25 8.18 0.46
N PHE A 92 -5.54 7.25 1.36
CA PHE A 92 -5.74 5.84 1.04
C PHE A 92 -7.07 5.55 0.33
N ALA A 93 -8.16 6.20 0.72
CA ALA A 93 -9.45 6.07 0.05
C ALA A 93 -9.41 6.59 -1.39
N ASP A 94 -8.60 7.62 -1.64
CA ASP A 94 -8.42 8.20 -2.98
C ASP A 94 -7.44 7.38 -3.85
N ALA A 95 -6.80 6.33 -3.34
CA ALA A 95 -5.85 5.50 -4.07
C ALA A 95 -6.51 4.26 -4.69
N PRO A 96 -6.55 4.15 -6.03
CA PRO A 96 -7.21 3.03 -6.68
C PRO A 96 -6.48 1.72 -6.44
N LEU A 97 -7.27 0.65 -6.24
CA LEU A 97 -6.82 -0.73 -6.33
C LEU A 97 -7.16 -1.25 -7.73
N ILE A 98 -6.16 -1.72 -8.44
CA ILE A 98 -6.25 -2.20 -9.82
C ILE A 98 -6.18 -3.72 -9.79
N ALA A 99 -7.22 -4.37 -10.29
CA ALA A 99 -7.22 -5.80 -10.56
C ALA A 99 -6.67 -6.04 -11.97
N LEU A 100 -5.72 -6.97 -12.07
CA LEU A 100 -5.16 -7.45 -13.33
C LEU A 100 -5.68 -8.87 -13.57
N ASP A 101 -6.48 -9.03 -14.62
CA ASP A 101 -7.05 -10.32 -14.97
C ASP A 101 -6.07 -11.16 -15.80
N ALA A 102 -6.25 -12.49 -15.79
CA ALA A 102 -5.38 -13.42 -16.51
C ALA A 102 -5.30 -13.12 -18.02
N GLY A 103 -6.39 -12.62 -18.61
CA GLY A 103 -6.51 -12.22 -20.01
C GLY A 103 -5.80 -10.90 -20.38
N GLY A 104 -5.09 -10.26 -19.43
CA GLY A 104 -4.34 -9.02 -19.69
C GLY A 104 -5.16 -7.74 -19.54
N GLY A 105 -6.40 -7.84 -19.06
CA GLY A 105 -7.21 -6.67 -18.67
C GLY A 105 -6.75 -6.04 -17.36
N ALA A 106 -6.97 -4.73 -17.22
CA ALA A 106 -6.79 -3.99 -15.98
C ALA A 106 -8.07 -3.19 -15.69
N ARG A 107 -8.54 -3.22 -14.44
CA ARG A 107 -9.68 -2.43 -13.99
C ARG A 107 -9.44 -1.88 -12.60
N ALA A 108 -9.91 -0.67 -12.35
CA ALA A 108 -9.90 -0.08 -11.02
C ALA A 108 -11.15 -0.50 -10.24
N LEU A 109 -10.97 -0.90 -8.98
CA LEU A 109 -12.06 -1.12 -8.05
C LEU A 109 -12.59 0.23 -7.52
N PRO A 110 -13.84 0.29 -7.04
CA PRO A 110 -14.37 1.48 -6.38
C PRO A 110 -13.54 1.87 -5.14
N PRO A 111 -13.64 3.11 -4.64
CA PRO A 111 -12.93 3.52 -3.43
C PRO A 111 -13.19 2.59 -2.23
N PRO A 112 -12.17 2.28 -1.41
CA PRO A 112 -12.35 1.43 -0.24
C PRO A 112 -13.00 2.20 0.93
N ALA A 113 -13.60 1.44 1.85
CA ALA A 113 -13.74 1.91 3.22
C ALA A 113 -12.35 1.88 3.88
N ALA A 114 -11.85 3.04 4.30
CA ALA A 114 -10.54 3.20 4.93
C ALA A 114 -10.67 3.47 6.44
N SER A 115 -9.85 2.79 7.24
CA SER A 115 -9.71 3.02 8.67
C SER A 115 -8.24 3.09 9.04
N VAL A 116 -7.88 4.11 9.81
CA VAL A 116 -6.53 4.37 10.28
C VAL A 116 -6.56 4.46 11.80
N ALA A 117 -5.60 3.81 12.45
CA ALA A 117 -5.37 3.94 13.88
C ALA A 117 -3.88 4.21 14.11
N ILE A 118 -3.58 5.33 14.74
CA ILE A 118 -2.26 5.72 15.23
C ILE A 118 -2.37 5.72 16.75
N PRO A 119 -1.65 4.86 17.50
CA PRO A 119 -1.66 4.93 18.96
C PRO A 119 -1.27 6.34 19.47
N PRO A 120 -1.92 6.90 20.51
CA PRO A 120 -1.63 8.27 20.97
C PRO A 120 -0.16 8.49 21.32
N GLY A 121 0.47 7.51 21.99
CA GLY A 121 1.90 7.57 22.30
C GLY A 121 2.76 7.59 21.04
N LEU A 122 2.40 6.80 20.03
CA LEU A 122 3.07 6.81 18.73
C LEU A 122 2.93 8.19 18.09
N HIS A 123 1.72 8.73 17.97
CA HIS A 123 1.49 10.06 17.38
C HIS A 123 2.34 11.15 18.06
N ALA A 124 2.36 11.20 19.39
CA ALA A 124 3.18 12.15 20.13
C ALA A 124 4.69 12.00 19.83
N CYS A 125 5.18 10.78 19.71
CA CYS A 125 6.58 10.51 19.35
C CYS A 125 6.89 10.92 17.90
N LEU A 126 5.98 10.64 16.96
CA LEU A 126 6.13 11.01 15.55
C LEU A 126 6.05 12.53 15.33
N ALA A 127 5.30 13.23 16.19
CA ALA A 127 5.16 14.67 16.15
C ALA A 127 6.38 15.44 16.70
N ASP A 128 7.28 14.76 17.41
CA ASP A 128 8.50 15.36 17.95
C ASP A 128 9.62 15.35 16.89
N PRO A 129 10.03 16.52 16.34
CA PRO A 129 11.07 16.59 15.33
C PRO A 129 12.44 16.14 15.86
N ALA A 130 12.67 16.15 17.17
CA ALA A 130 13.90 15.65 17.78
C ALA A 130 13.99 14.12 17.78
N LYS A 131 12.88 13.41 17.51
CA LYS A 131 12.88 11.95 17.41
C LYS A 131 13.22 11.49 15.99
N PRO A 132 14.22 10.62 15.80
CA PRO A 132 14.49 10.02 14.50
C PRO A 132 13.35 9.06 14.11
N TRP A 133 13.06 9.01 12.82
CA TRP A 133 12.02 8.15 12.26
C TRP A 133 12.61 6.88 11.69
N GLY A 134 12.01 5.73 12.01
CA GLY A 134 12.57 4.43 11.68
C GLY A 134 13.77 4.06 12.56
N CYS A 135 13.90 2.76 12.82
CA CYS A 135 15.02 2.23 13.58
C CYS A 135 16.30 2.37 12.74
N CYS A 136 17.38 2.85 13.35
CA CYS A 136 18.68 3.06 12.70
C CYS A 136 18.75 4.18 11.63
N ALA A 137 17.92 5.22 11.70
CA ALA A 137 18.16 6.43 10.90
C ALA A 137 19.43 7.22 11.30
N GLY A 138 20.13 6.76 12.35
CA GLY A 138 21.45 7.22 12.81
C GLY A 138 22.26 6.04 13.34
N ASP A 139 22.96 6.20 14.47
CA ASP A 139 23.64 5.08 15.13
C ASP A 139 22.61 4.16 15.83
N CYS A 140 22.47 2.92 15.34
CA CYS A 140 21.61 1.87 15.90
C CYS A 140 21.79 1.62 17.41
N ARG A 141 22.84 2.17 18.04
CA ARG A 141 23.16 1.99 19.46
C ARG A 141 22.54 3.03 20.40
N THR A 142 22.06 4.17 19.89
CA THR A 142 21.80 5.36 20.74
C THR A 142 20.33 5.74 20.93
N GLY A 143 19.38 5.03 20.30
CA GLY A 143 17.95 5.27 20.54
C GLY A 143 17.03 4.26 19.86
N GLU A 144 15.98 3.85 20.56
CA GLU A 144 14.91 3.04 19.99
C GLU A 144 13.95 3.92 19.17
N CYS A 145 13.55 3.47 17.98
CA CYS A 145 12.60 4.23 17.16
C CYS A 145 11.19 4.18 17.75
N CYS A 146 10.40 5.22 17.50
CA CYS A 146 9.02 5.33 17.98
C CYS A 146 8.20 4.05 17.69
N GLU A 147 8.35 3.48 16.49
CA GLU A 147 7.57 2.32 16.07
C GLU A 147 7.93 1.02 16.80
N LYS A 148 9.15 0.92 17.35
CA LYS A 148 9.60 -0.28 18.06
C LYS A 148 9.11 -0.27 19.51
N SER A 149 9.15 0.87 20.19
CA SER A 149 8.65 0.98 21.58
C SER A 149 7.13 1.10 21.67
N LEU A 150 6.49 1.77 20.70
CA LEU A 150 5.09 2.20 20.78
C LEU A 150 4.18 1.48 19.76
N GLY A 151 4.73 0.53 19.00
CA GLY A 151 4.04 -0.19 17.94
C GLY A 151 3.91 0.61 16.65
N SER A 152 3.16 0.08 15.68
CA SER A 152 2.95 0.75 14.38
C SER A 152 1.55 1.31 14.25
N HIS A 153 1.41 2.31 13.37
CA HIS A 153 0.11 2.64 12.82
C HIS A 153 -0.50 1.43 12.11
N ARG A 154 -1.82 1.34 12.12
CA ARG A 154 -2.58 0.31 11.39
C ARG A 154 -3.48 1.00 10.38
N ILE A 155 -3.28 0.65 9.11
CA ILE A 155 -4.14 1.07 8.00
C ILE A 155 -4.90 -0.16 7.54
N SER A 156 -6.22 -0.07 7.51
CA SER A 156 -7.12 -1.14 7.06
C SER A 156 -8.02 -0.60 5.96
N LEU A 157 -8.01 -1.26 4.81
CA LEU A 157 -8.82 -0.90 3.65
C LEU A 157 -9.71 -2.07 3.29
N ARG A 158 -10.95 -1.79 2.91
CA ARG A 158 -11.90 -2.80 2.46
C ARG A 158 -12.57 -2.36 1.17
N TRP A 159 -12.43 -3.17 0.12
CA TRP A 159 -13.16 -3.04 -1.13
C TRP A 159 -14.27 -4.08 -1.21
N LEU A 160 -15.36 -3.71 -1.87
CA LEU A 160 -16.34 -4.63 -2.42
C LEU A 160 -16.25 -4.51 -3.93
N ASP A 161 -15.95 -5.62 -4.59
CA ASP A 161 -15.94 -5.70 -6.04
C ASP A 161 -17.38 -5.91 -6.55
N PRO A 162 -18.00 -4.92 -7.21
CA PRO A 162 -19.40 -5.03 -7.63
C PRO A 162 -19.61 -6.08 -8.73
N ASP A 163 -18.59 -6.38 -9.53
CA ASP A 163 -18.70 -7.28 -10.67
C ASP A 163 -18.72 -8.76 -10.24
N THR A 164 -18.04 -9.06 -9.13
CA THR A 164 -17.86 -10.43 -8.64
C THR A 164 -18.43 -10.68 -7.24
N ASN A 165 -18.90 -9.62 -6.57
CA ASN A 165 -19.29 -9.65 -5.16
C ASN A 165 -18.16 -10.14 -4.22
N GLU A 166 -16.90 -9.96 -4.63
CA GLU A 166 -15.72 -10.29 -3.83
C GLU A 166 -15.43 -9.19 -2.81
N THR A 167 -14.96 -9.56 -1.63
CA THR A 167 -14.43 -8.61 -0.65
C THR A 167 -12.92 -8.67 -0.63
N LEU A 168 -12.26 -7.52 -0.78
CA LEU A 168 -10.81 -7.41 -0.60
C LEU A 168 -10.50 -6.63 0.66
N ARG A 169 -9.51 -7.09 1.43
CA ARG A 169 -9.08 -6.47 2.68
C ARG A 169 -7.57 -6.28 2.65
N PHE A 170 -7.13 -5.04 2.67
CA PHE A 170 -5.71 -4.71 2.80
C PHE A 170 -5.42 -4.27 4.22
N ARG A 171 -4.35 -4.80 4.80
CA ARG A 171 -3.83 -4.35 6.07
C ARG A 171 -2.36 -4.00 5.89
N TRP A 172 -2.02 -2.77 6.29
CA TRP A 172 -0.66 -2.30 6.36
C TRP A 172 -0.32 -1.83 7.77
N SER A 173 0.87 -2.21 8.19
CA SER A 173 1.58 -1.67 9.35
C SER A 173 3.07 -1.74 9.05
N ARG A 174 3.83 -0.71 9.43
CA ARG A 174 5.29 -0.68 9.20
C ARG A 174 6.03 -1.87 9.80
N SER A 175 5.69 -2.25 11.03
CA SER A 175 6.35 -3.35 11.76
C SER A 175 5.72 -4.73 11.55
N GLY A 176 4.81 -4.88 10.59
CA GLY A 176 4.09 -6.13 10.34
C GLY A 176 4.00 -6.46 8.86
N SER A 177 3.59 -7.69 8.55
CA SER A 177 3.36 -8.10 7.16
C SER A 177 2.23 -7.30 6.54
N THR A 178 2.48 -6.74 5.36
CA THR A 178 1.41 -6.16 4.55
C THR A 178 0.75 -7.25 3.76
N MET A 179 -0.57 -7.40 3.95
CA MET A 179 -1.34 -8.41 3.25
C MET A 179 -2.58 -7.82 2.62
N LEU A 180 -2.93 -8.35 1.46
CA LEU A 180 -4.23 -8.21 0.83
C LEU A 180 -4.92 -9.58 0.88
N THR A 181 -6.10 -9.66 1.47
CA THR A 181 -6.92 -10.87 1.48
C THR A 181 -8.10 -10.67 0.53
N ARG A 182 -8.27 -11.59 -0.42
CA ARG A 182 -9.45 -11.68 -1.29
C ARG A 182 -10.36 -12.77 -0.75
N LYS A 183 -11.64 -12.44 -0.56
CA LYS A 183 -12.69 -13.39 -0.21
C LYS A 183 -13.75 -13.44 -1.30
N THR A 184 -13.98 -14.60 -1.88
CA THR A 184 -14.99 -14.85 -2.91
C THR A 184 -16.38 -15.05 -2.31
N ALA A 185 -17.40 -14.88 -3.15
CA ALA A 185 -18.80 -14.95 -2.71
C ALA A 185 -19.19 -16.33 -2.15
N ASP A 186 -18.56 -17.40 -2.65
CA ASP A 186 -18.68 -18.77 -2.17
C ASP A 186 -17.85 -19.07 -0.90
N GLY A 187 -17.11 -18.08 -0.39
CA GLY A 187 -16.35 -18.18 0.85
C GLY A 187 -14.89 -18.57 0.69
N GLY A 188 -14.40 -18.80 -0.54
CA GLY A 188 -12.99 -19.00 -0.81
C GLY A 188 -12.14 -17.82 -0.35
N GLU A 189 -10.95 -18.10 0.19
CA GLU A 189 -10.02 -17.07 0.67
C GLU A 189 -8.66 -17.22 -0.02
N THR A 190 -8.09 -16.11 -0.48
CA THR A 190 -6.74 -16.04 -1.04
C THR A 190 -5.99 -14.90 -0.39
N GLN A 191 -4.79 -15.18 0.11
CA GLN A 191 -3.92 -14.19 0.73
C GLN A 191 -2.79 -13.81 -0.23
N TYR A 192 -2.54 -12.50 -0.30
CA TYR A 192 -1.48 -11.92 -1.10
C TYR A 192 -0.55 -11.13 -0.15
N PHE A 193 0.75 -11.32 -0.31
CA PHE A 193 1.80 -10.52 0.31
C PHE A 193 2.07 -9.31 -0.56
N CYS A 194 2.25 -8.13 0.04
CA CYS A 194 2.39 -6.88 -0.71
C CYS A 194 3.74 -6.20 -0.46
N LEU A 195 4.38 -5.75 -1.55
CA LEU A 195 5.64 -5.02 -1.54
C LEU A 195 5.39 -3.55 -1.19
N VAL A 196 5.63 -3.18 0.07
CA VAL A 196 5.35 -1.83 0.62
C VAL A 196 6.59 -1.06 1.07
N TRP A 197 7.77 -1.47 0.62
CA TRP A 197 9.02 -0.82 1.03
C TRP A 197 9.32 0.47 0.25
N GLY A 198 8.67 0.64 -0.91
CA GLY A 198 8.76 1.84 -1.72
C GLY A 198 7.85 1.76 -2.95
N PRO A 199 7.55 2.91 -3.60
CA PRO A 199 6.72 2.96 -4.80
C PRO A 199 7.41 2.26 -5.98
N LEU A 200 6.87 1.12 -6.41
CA LEU A 200 7.40 0.38 -7.54
C LEU A 200 7.06 1.09 -8.85
N ARG A 201 8.07 1.18 -9.72
CA ARG A 201 7.95 1.79 -11.04
C ARG A 201 7.23 0.89 -12.03
N LEU A 202 6.50 1.49 -12.95
CA LEU A 202 5.86 0.79 -14.08
C LEU A 202 6.58 1.04 -15.42
N ASP A 203 7.41 2.07 -15.51
CA ASP A 203 8.06 2.61 -16.71
C ASP A 203 9.42 2.00 -17.02
#